data_AF-A0A960QBP0-F1
#
_entry.id   AF-A0A960QBP0-F1
#
_cell.length_a   1.000
_cell.length_b   1.000
_cell.length_c   1.000
_cell.angle_alpha   90.00
_cell.angle_beta   90.00
_cell.angle_gamma   90.00
#
_symmetry.space_group_name_H-M   'P 1'
#
loop_
_entity.id
_entity.type
_entity.pdbx_description
1 polymer ?
#
loop_
_entity_poly.entity_id
_entity_poly.type
_entity_poly.pdbx_seq_one_letter_code
_entity_poly.pdbx_strand_id
1 'polypeptide(L)'
;MSFPRPLRLAVALLLALGLAPSFGSADAASKEIFKLKDPTGDDHGNGNLVYPVRTEFEPGDLDLVSFRAERRKDGTNFVVEFARPVKQPERGAIDELGTDLTSIARLGFYTVNVDIYIDKDRVPGSGGTETLPGRKAVIDPSFAWERAVVLTPRPAEVGSALKRLWIKSLNQAVREEAGEEVEDNRAAERERAQAVRTSLAENVFFPTQVRVRGREISFFVPAEFLGGVADPSWGYVVAVTGADLISSFDLVAKAGFAPGIAENLMVVPVGPGTWRDRFGGGREDSALQPPLVDILVPPGVSQERVLGDFSSAADRPVVLPGVVPADIAAKP
;
A
#
# COMPACT_ATOMS: atom_id res chain seq x y z
N MET A 1 -50.97 79.28 0.21
CA MET A 1 -50.17 78.80 -0.95
C MET A 1 -49.31 77.66 -0.46
N SER A 2 -49.75 76.42 -0.73
CA SER A 2 -49.17 75.19 -0.18
C SER A 2 -48.41 74.48 -1.30
N PHE A 3 -47.10 74.34 -1.15
CA PHE A 3 -46.24 73.57 -2.05
C PHE A 3 -46.04 72.15 -1.48
N PRO A 4 -46.04 71.10 -2.33
CA PRO A 4 -46.01 69.72 -1.88
C PRO A 4 -44.61 69.27 -1.45
N ARG A 5 -44.58 68.39 -0.43
CA ARG A 5 -43.39 67.70 0.10
C ARG A 5 -42.91 66.61 -0.87
N PRO A 6 -41.58 66.35 -0.98
CA PRO A 6 -41.07 65.31 -1.85
C PRO A 6 -41.25 63.91 -1.24
N LEU A 7 -41.51 62.98 -2.16
CA LEU A 7 -41.66 61.53 -2.04
C LEU A 7 -40.51 60.90 -1.25
N ARG A 8 -40.80 60.19 -0.15
CA ARG A 8 -39.84 59.30 0.51
C ARG A 8 -39.87 57.95 -0.22
N LEU A 9 -38.79 57.62 -0.95
CA LEU A 9 -38.54 56.26 -1.42
C LEU A 9 -38.37 55.34 -0.20
N ALA A 10 -39.29 54.41 -0.02
CA ALA A 10 -39.11 53.28 0.88
C ALA A 10 -38.23 52.24 0.18
N VAL A 11 -36.99 52.09 0.64
CA VAL A 11 -36.13 50.97 0.23
C VAL A 11 -36.58 49.74 1.01
N ALA A 12 -37.24 48.82 0.32
CA ALA A 12 -37.58 47.50 0.85
C ALA A 12 -36.29 46.66 0.93
N LEU A 13 -35.87 46.36 2.16
CA LEU A 13 -34.76 45.46 2.45
C LEU A 13 -35.25 44.01 2.28
N LEU A 14 -35.01 43.42 1.10
CA LEU A 14 -35.22 42.00 0.85
C LEU A 14 -34.12 41.20 1.59
N LEU A 15 -34.45 40.68 2.76
CA LEU A 15 -33.68 39.64 3.45
C LEU A 15 -33.77 38.34 2.63
N ALA A 16 -32.80 38.14 1.73
CA ALA A 16 -32.56 36.83 1.15
C ALA A 16 -31.93 35.93 2.23
N LEU A 17 -32.76 35.11 2.88
CA LEU A 17 -32.27 33.95 3.63
C LEU A 17 -31.59 33.02 2.62
N GLY A 18 -30.26 33.07 2.57
CA GLY A 18 -29.47 32.05 1.88
C GLY A 18 -29.72 30.71 2.55
N LEU A 19 -30.47 29.83 1.89
CA LEU A 19 -30.32 28.39 2.12
C LEU A 19 -28.91 28.03 1.66
N ALA A 20 -27.97 28.01 2.59
CA ALA A 20 -26.72 27.30 2.38
C ALA A 20 -27.09 25.83 2.05
N PRO A 21 -26.56 25.24 0.97
CA PRO A 21 -26.68 23.81 0.78
C PRO A 21 -26.03 23.16 2.00
N SER A 22 -26.87 22.59 2.85
CA SER A 22 -26.41 21.71 3.91
C SER A 22 -25.86 20.49 3.19
N PHE A 23 -24.54 20.45 2.99
CA PHE A 23 -23.87 19.19 2.73
C PHE A 23 -24.09 18.35 3.97
N GLY A 24 -25.14 17.54 3.92
CA GLY A 24 -25.44 16.57 4.95
C GLY A 24 -24.19 15.74 5.17
N SER A 25 -23.57 15.91 6.34
CA SER A 25 -22.73 14.88 6.93
C SER A 25 -23.64 13.73 7.31
N ALA A 26 -24.05 12.96 6.30
CA ALA A 26 -24.52 11.61 6.49
C ALA A 26 -23.30 10.72 6.27
N ASP A 27 -22.55 10.50 7.34
CA ASP A 27 -21.72 9.31 7.45
C ASP A 27 -22.72 8.15 7.39
N ALA A 28 -23.00 7.65 6.18
CA ALA A 28 -23.74 6.41 6.03
C ALA A 28 -22.89 5.36 6.76
N ALA A 29 -23.35 4.95 7.94
CA ALA A 29 -22.64 4.04 8.83
C ALA A 29 -22.03 2.90 8.00
N SER A 30 -20.69 2.87 7.92
CA SER A 30 -19.99 1.81 7.22
C SER A 30 -20.30 0.51 7.97
N LYS A 31 -20.77 -0.50 7.24
CA LYS A 31 -21.11 -1.80 7.81
C LYS A 31 -19.91 -2.72 7.69
N GLU A 32 -19.38 -3.20 8.81
CA GLU A 32 -18.29 -4.19 8.80
C GLU A 32 -18.71 -5.43 8.00
N ILE A 33 -17.85 -5.86 7.08
CA ILE A 33 -17.98 -7.08 6.27
C ILE A 33 -17.26 -8.23 6.98
N PHE A 34 -16.01 -7.99 7.35
CA PHE A 34 -15.21 -8.90 8.17
C PHE A 34 -14.12 -8.15 8.95
N LYS A 35 -13.60 -8.81 9.98
CA LYS A 35 -12.41 -8.41 10.74
C LYS A 35 -11.50 -9.61 10.95
N LEU A 36 -10.26 -9.48 10.52
CA LEU A 36 -9.17 -10.39 10.81
C LEU A 36 -8.29 -9.76 11.89
N LYS A 37 -7.88 -10.55 12.88
CA LYS A 37 -6.97 -10.13 13.94
C LYS A 37 -5.60 -10.72 13.69
N ASP A 38 -4.57 -9.93 13.99
CA ASP A 38 -3.22 -10.43 14.20
C ASP A 38 -2.90 -10.46 15.69
N PRO A 39 -1.85 -11.19 16.09
CA PRO A 39 -1.20 -11.00 17.38
C PRO A 39 -0.71 -9.56 17.58
N THR A 40 -0.03 -9.31 18.70
CA THR A 40 0.59 -8.01 18.96
C THR A 40 2.00 -8.29 19.43
N GLY A 41 2.94 -7.48 18.98
CA GLY A 41 4.36 -7.62 19.26
C GLY A 41 5.06 -8.61 18.33
N ASP A 42 4.48 -8.92 17.17
CA ASP A 42 5.07 -9.79 16.16
C ASP A 42 5.67 -9.07 14.94
N ASP A 43 5.94 -7.77 15.04
CA ASP A 43 6.62 -6.92 14.04
C ASP A 43 8.13 -7.17 13.89
N HIS A 44 8.53 -8.44 13.93
CA HIS A 44 9.92 -8.89 13.93
C HIS A 44 10.22 -9.88 12.80
N GLY A 45 9.38 -9.88 11.75
CA GLY A 45 9.58 -10.64 10.53
C GLY A 45 9.80 -12.13 10.82
N ASN A 46 10.96 -12.67 10.45
CA ASN A 46 11.34 -14.06 10.71
C ASN A 46 11.77 -14.34 12.16
N GLY A 47 11.44 -13.46 13.10
CA GLY A 47 11.82 -13.53 14.51
C GLY A 47 13.11 -12.77 14.88
N ASN A 48 13.86 -12.27 13.89
CA ASN A 48 15.16 -11.63 14.12
C ASN A 48 15.25 -10.20 13.58
N LEU A 49 14.19 -9.68 12.95
CA LEU A 49 14.23 -8.36 12.32
C LEU A 49 14.44 -7.28 13.38
N VAL A 50 15.35 -6.35 13.09
CA VAL A 50 15.69 -5.25 14.00
C VAL A 50 15.32 -3.93 13.34
N TYR A 51 14.59 -3.08 14.05
CA TYR A 51 14.20 -1.76 13.55
C TYR A 51 15.43 -0.89 13.23
N PRO A 52 15.36 -0.03 12.19
CA PRO A 52 16.45 0.89 11.88
C PRO A 52 16.65 1.89 13.04
N VAL A 53 17.90 2.26 13.31
CA VAL A 53 18.27 3.19 14.38
C VAL A 53 18.03 4.65 13.92
N ARG A 54 16.76 5.01 13.76
CA ARG A 54 16.30 6.36 13.43
C ARG A 54 14.95 6.66 14.08
N THR A 55 14.69 7.93 14.33
CA THR A 55 13.52 8.43 15.11
C THR A 55 12.18 8.07 14.49
N GLU A 56 12.13 7.82 13.19
CA GLU A 56 10.90 7.54 12.46
C GLU A 56 10.47 6.08 12.59
N PHE A 57 11.32 5.19 13.12
CA PHE A 57 11.02 3.76 13.25
C PHE A 57 11.29 3.30 14.68
N GLU A 58 10.22 3.06 15.44
CA GLU A 58 10.26 2.48 16.77
C GLU A 58 9.64 1.08 16.77
N PRO A 59 10.13 0.14 17.60
CA PRO A 59 9.49 -1.16 17.77
C PRO A 59 8.02 -1.02 18.16
N GLY A 60 7.13 -1.70 17.45
CA GLY A 60 5.67 -1.64 17.52
C GLY A 60 5.03 -0.69 16.50
N ASP A 61 5.80 0.12 15.76
CA ASP A 61 5.24 1.07 14.79
C ASP A 61 4.61 0.40 13.56
N LEU A 62 5.04 -0.83 13.23
CA LEU A 62 4.59 -1.57 12.04
C LEU A 62 3.93 -2.91 12.39
N ASP A 63 3.59 -3.07 13.66
CA ASP A 63 2.88 -4.22 14.26
C ASP A 63 1.39 -4.14 13.89
N LEU A 64 0.97 -4.94 12.92
CA LEU A 64 -0.40 -5.06 12.46
C LEU A 64 -1.20 -5.80 13.55
N VAL A 65 -2.36 -5.26 13.93
CA VAL A 65 -3.20 -5.87 14.97
C VAL A 65 -4.57 -6.25 14.42
N SER A 66 -5.05 -5.54 13.39
CA SER A 66 -6.22 -6.01 12.64
C SER A 66 -6.30 -5.46 11.22
N PHE A 67 -6.92 -6.27 10.38
CA PHE A 67 -7.34 -5.91 9.03
C PHE A 67 -8.86 -6.07 8.90
N ARG A 68 -9.55 -5.04 8.41
CA ARG A 68 -11.01 -5.00 8.28
C ARG A 68 -11.43 -4.52 6.92
N ALA A 69 -12.58 -5.02 6.48
CA ALA A 69 -13.30 -4.50 5.34
C ALA A 69 -14.65 -3.95 5.79
N GLU A 70 -14.98 -2.74 5.39
CA GLU A 70 -16.26 -2.11 5.65
C GLU A 70 -16.95 -1.75 4.34
N ARG A 71 -18.24 -2.02 4.26
CA ARG A 71 -19.07 -1.69 3.10
C ARG A 71 -19.26 -0.18 3.01
N ARG A 72 -19.01 0.36 1.82
CA ARG A 72 -19.44 1.69 1.39
C ARG A 72 -20.38 1.55 0.20
N LYS A 73 -21.08 2.64 -0.14
CA LYS A 73 -22.04 2.63 -1.26
C LYS A 73 -21.38 2.23 -2.58
N ASP A 74 -20.19 2.76 -2.86
CA ASP A 74 -19.53 2.66 -4.16
C ASP A 74 -18.25 1.79 -4.11
N GLY A 75 -18.05 1.01 -3.05
CA GLY A 75 -16.85 0.20 -2.86
C GLY A 75 -16.64 -0.27 -1.43
N THR A 76 -15.38 -0.51 -1.10
CA THR A 76 -14.94 -1.03 0.19
C THR A 76 -14.03 -0.01 0.85
N ASN A 77 -14.23 0.24 2.14
CA ASN A 77 -13.25 0.91 2.98
C ASN A 77 -12.46 -0.17 3.71
N PHE A 78 -11.18 -0.36 3.36
CA PHE A 78 -10.29 -1.21 4.14
C PHE A 78 -9.73 -0.42 5.30
N VAL A 79 -9.57 -1.07 6.45
CA VAL A 79 -8.99 -0.47 7.66
C VAL A 79 -7.91 -1.39 8.19
N VAL A 80 -6.70 -0.85 8.33
CA VAL A 80 -5.58 -1.50 9.02
C VAL A 80 -5.35 -0.78 10.34
N GLU A 81 -5.20 -1.55 11.41
CA GLU A 81 -4.96 -1.04 12.76
C GLU A 81 -3.62 -1.57 13.25
N PHE A 82 -2.76 -0.67 13.72
CA PHE A 82 -1.44 -1.01 14.26
C PHE A 82 -1.43 -1.01 15.79
N ALA A 83 -0.39 -1.58 16.41
CA ALA A 83 -0.23 -1.57 17.86
C ALA A 83 0.03 -0.16 18.39
N ARG A 84 0.75 0.67 17.61
CA ARG A 84 1.07 2.06 17.94
C ARG A 84 0.33 3.07 17.05
N PRO A 85 0.21 4.34 17.49
CA PRO A 85 -0.27 5.40 16.62
C PRO A 85 0.58 5.53 15.36
N VAL A 86 -0.07 5.63 14.21
CA VAL A 86 0.57 5.81 12.92
C VAL A 86 1.27 7.17 12.90
N LYS A 87 2.56 7.17 12.55
CA LYS A 87 3.34 8.39 12.44
C LYS A 87 2.83 9.26 11.29
N GLN A 88 2.42 10.48 11.64
CA GLN A 88 1.96 11.49 10.71
C GLN A 88 3.05 12.54 10.52
N PRO A 89 3.19 13.13 9.31
CA PRO A 89 4.16 14.19 9.10
C PRO A 89 3.73 15.44 9.89
N GLU A 90 4.65 15.99 10.68
CA GLU A 90 4.41 17.25 11.40
C GLU A 90 4.64 18.46 10.48
N ARG A 91 3.83 19.51 10.62
CA ARG A 91 4.03 20.77 9.88
C ARG A 91 5.38 21.38 10.25
N GLY A 92 6.22 21.64 9.25
CA GLY A 92 7.55 22.22 9.47
C GLY A 92 8.65 21.20 9.76
N ALA A 93 8.38 19.89 9.59
CA ALA A 93 9.44 18.89 9.47
C ALA A 93 10.19 19.13 8.14
N ILE A 94 11.14 20.07 8.19
CA ILE A 94 11.98 20.49 7.08
C ILE A 94 13.25 19.65 7.12
N ASP A 95 13.55 18.96 6.02
CA ASP A 95 14.82 18.24 5.88
C ASP A 95 16.03 19.21 5.78
N GLU A 96 17.26 18.68 5.79
CA GLU A 96 18.49 19.49 5.67
C GLU A 96 18.55 20.36 4.40
N LEU A 97 17.67 20.13 3.43
CA LEU A 97 17.59 20.80 2.12
C LEU A 97 16.43 21.80 2.01
N GLY A 98 15.63 21.99 3.06
CA GLY A 98 14.54 22.97 3.06
C GLY A 98 13.18 22.42 2.61
N THR A 99 13.04 21.10 2.42
CA THR A 99 11.79 20.48 1.93
C THR A 99 10.88 20.04 3.07
N ASP A 100 9.61 20.45 3.02
CA ASP A 100 8.60 20.11 4.03
C ASP A 100 8.04 18.70 3.81
N LEU A 101 8.19 17.81 4.80
CA LEU A 101 7.69 16.43 4.76
C LEU A 101 6.17 16.36 4.50
N THR A 102 5.40 17.36 4.91
CA THR A 102 3.94 17.41 4.65
C THR A 102 3.60 17.63 3.18
N SER A 103 4.49 18.30 2.42
CA SER A 103 4.33 18.47 0.96
C SER A 103 4.57 17.16 0.21
N ILE A 104 5.28 16.23 0.85
CA ILE A 104 5.74 14.97 0.30
C ILE A 104 4.80 13.82 0.71
N ALA A 105 4.51 13.68 2.01
CA ALA A 105 3.68 12.64 2.62
C ALA A 105 2.20 13.07 2.65
N ARG A 106 1.65 13.33 1.46
CA ARG A 106 0.34 14.00 1.28
C ARG A 106 -0.86 13.19 1.78
N LEU A 107 -0.67 11.91 2.09
CA LEU A 107 -1.71 11.01 2.60
C LEU A 107 -1.73 10.90 4.13
N GLY A 108 -0.86 11.63 4.84
CA GLY A 108 -0.87 11.69 6.30
C GLY A 108 -0.15 10.54 7.01
N PHE A 109 0.61 9.71 6.29
CA PHE A 109 1.50 8.68 6.84
C PHE A 109 2.75 8.57 5.97
N TYR A 110 3.85 8.04 6.51
CA TYR A 110 5.12 8.00 5.76
C TYR A 110 6.07 6.84 6.07
N THR A 111 5.81 6.01 7.08
CA THR A 111 6.74 4.96 7.55
C THR A 111 6.32 3.55 7.17
N VAL A 112 5.13 3.36 6.62
CA VAL A 112 4.54 2.04 6.38
C VAL A 112 4.04 1.89 4.94
N ASN A 113 4.24 0.70 4.35
CA ASN A 113 3.44 0.22 3.23
C ASN A 113 2.64 -1.00 3.70
N VAL A 114 1.43 -1.15 3.16
CA VAL A 114 0.62 -2.37 3.32
C VAL A 114 0.21 -2.89 1.95
N ASP A 115 0.54 -4.15 1.69
CA ASP A 115 0.09 -4.86 0.50
C ASP A 115 -1.05 -5.80 0.86
N ILE A 116 -2.11 -5.79 0.06
CA ILE A 116 -3.24 -6.71 0.18
C ILE A 116 -3.42 -7.39 -1.17
N TYR A 117 -3.04 -8.66 -1.28
CA TYR A 117 -3.30 -9.49 -2.44
C TYR A 117 -4.60 -10.27 -2.22
N ILE A 118 -5.45 -10.29 -3.23
CA ILE A 118 -6.83 -10.78 -3.14
C ILE A 118 -7.04 -11.85 -4.21
N ASP A 119 -7.22 -13.08 -3.73
CA ASP A 119 -7.71 -14.24 -4.47
C ASP A 119 -9.23 -14.28 -4.36
N LYS A 120 -9.91 -13.96 -5.44
CA LYS A 120 -11.37 -13.84 -5.48
C LYS A 120 -12.06 -15.14 -5.86
N ASP A 121 -11.41 -15.95 -6.69
CA ASP A 121 -12.04 -17.16 -7.25
C ASP A 121 -11.71 -18.44 -6.48
N ARG A 122 -10.71 -18.39 -5.58
CA ARG A 122 -10.26 -19.50 -4.73
C ARG A 122 -9.78 -20.70 -5.55
N VAL A 123 -9.38 -20.48 -6.80
CA VAL A 123 -8.90 -21.54 -7.70
C VAL A 123 -7.36 -21.55 -7.67
N PRO A 124 -6.73 -22.65 -7.25
CA PRO A 124 -5.27 -22.69 -7.21
C PRO A 124 -4.62 -22.39 -8.57
N GLY A 125 -3.76 -21.37 -8.61
CA GLY A 125 -3.00 -20.96 -9.80
C GLY A 125 -3.78 -20.21 -10.88
N SER A 126 -5.02 -19.76 -10.63
CA SER A 126 -5.80 -18.94 -11.58
C SER A 126 -5.25 -17.51 -11.74
N GLY A 127 -4.68 -16.96 -10.66
CA GLY A 127 -4.12 -15.61 -10.59
C GLY A 127 -2.60 -15.54 -10.54
N GLY A 128 -2.08 -14.36 -10.17
CA GLY A 128 -0.66 -14.14 -9.93
C GLY A 128 -0.19 -14.75 -8.61
N THR A 129 1.06 -15.21 -8.53
CA THR A 129 1.66 -15.68 -7.27
C THR A 129 2.87 -14.86 -6.86
N GLU A 130 3.33 -13.94 -7.71
CA GLU A 130 4.42 -13.04 -7.36
C GLU A 130 3.92 -11.91 -6.47
N THR A 131 4.69 -11.57 -5.43
CA THR A 131 4.51 -10.28 -4.73
C THR A 131 5.09 -9.16 -5.57
N LEU A 132 4.70 -7.92 -5.28
CA LEU A 132 5.30 -6.78 -5.94
C LEU A 132 6.81 -6.70 -5.69
N PRO A 133 7.58 -6.13 -6.64
CA PRO A 133 9.01 -5.96 -6.50
C PRO A 133 9.44 -5.37 -5.14
N GLY A 134 10.54 -5.91 -4.61
CA GLY A 134 11.11 -5.51 -3.31
C GLY A 134 10.64 -6.33 -2.11
N ARG A 135 9.52 -7.07 -2.20
CA ARG A 135 9.00 -7.88 -1.07
C ARG A 135 9.72 -9.22 -0.88
N LYS A 136 10.35 -9.73 -1.94
CA LYS A 136 11.15 -10.98 -1.95
C LYS A 136 10.41 -12.21 -1.39
N ALA A 137 9.12 -12.29 -1.68
CA ALA A 137 8.28 -13.41 -1.34
C ALA A 137 7.39 -13.79 -2.53
N VAL A 138 6.84 -14.99 -2.50
CA VAL A 138 5.77 -15.43 -3.38
C VAL A 138 4.55 -15.77 -2.54
N ILE A 139 3.40 -15.89 -3.17
CA ILE A 139 2.13 -16.27 -2.55
C ILE A 139 1.87 -17.74 -2.85
N ASP A 140 1.34 -18.45 -1.86
CA ASP A 140 0.90 -19.83 -2.04
C ASP A 140 -0.06 -19.92 -3.24
N PRO A 141 0.17 -20.84 -4.21
CA PRO A 141 -0.69 -20.99 -5.37
C PRO A 141 -2.18 -21.18 -5.06
N SER A 142 -2.55 -21.69 -3.87
CA SER A 142 -3.97 -21.77 -3.45
C SER A 142 -4.61 -20.41 -3.13
N PHE A 143 -3.83 -19.35 -3.21
CA PHE A 143 -4.21 -17.94 -3.02
C PHE A 143 -3.66 -17.06 -4.15
N ALA A 144 -3.53 -17.63 -5.35
CA ALA A 144 -3.16 -16.88 -6.53
C ALA A 144 -4.11 -15.69 -6.71
N TRP A 145 -3.58 -14.49 -6.86
CA TRP A 145 -4.33 -13.24 -6.72
C TRP A 145 -4.77 -12.64 -8.06
N GLU A 146 -5.99 -12.13 -8.12
CA GLU A 146 -6.49 -11.35 -9.27
C GLU A 146 -6.34 -9.85 -9.05
N ARG A 147 -6.32 -9.40 -7.78
CA ARG A 147 -6.23 -8.00 -7.41
C ARG A 147 -5.20 -7.77 -6.31
N ALA A 148 -4.42 -6.71 -6.44
CA ALA A 148 -3.53 -6.21 -5.40
C ALA A 148 -3.94 -4.77 -5.03
N VAL A 149 -4.06 -4.49 -3.74
CA VAL A 149 -4.23 -3.13 -3.21
C VAL A 149 -2.98 -2.77 -2.43
N VAL A 150 -2.35 -1.65 -2.78
CA VAL A 150 -1.04 -1.27 -2.25
C VAL A 150 -1.14 0.10 -1.61
N LEU A 151 -1.25 0.12 -0.29
CA LEU A 151 -1.17 1.33 0.51
C LEU A 151 0.30 1.74 0.63
N THR A 152 0.65 2.92 0.12
CA THR A 152 2.00 3.46 0.18
C THR A 152 1.94 4.99 0.29
N PRO A 153 2.92 5.66 0.93
CA PRO A 153 2.88 7.12 1.08
C PRO A 153 2.91 7.90 -0.24
N ARG A 154 3.42 7.29 -1.32
CA ARG A 154 3.64 7.91 -2.64
C ARG A 154 3.06 7.04 -3.77
N PRO A 155 1.72 6.93 -3.85
CA PRO A 155 1.07 5.99 -4.78
C PRO A 155 1.40 6.29 -6.25
N ALA A 156 1.53 7.55 -6.64
CA ALA A 156 1.82 7.93 -8.02
C ALA A 156 3.25 7.54 -8.44
N GLU A 157 4.22 7.73 -7.56
CA GLU A 157 5.63 7.40 -7.79
C GLU A 157 5.84 5.88 -7.83
N VAL A 158 5.24 5.17 -6.88
CA VAL A 158 5.29 3.70 -6.83
C VAL A 158 4.60 3.10 -8.07
N GLY A 159 3.41 3.57 -8.43
CA GLY A 159 2.73 3.10 -9.65
C GLY A 159 3.53 3.38 -10.92
N SER A 160 4.18 4.54 -11.01
CA SER A 160 5.06 4.87 -12.13
C SER A 160 6.30 4.00 -12.18
N ALA A 161 6.89 3.67 -11.02
CA ALA A 161 8.05 2.79 -10.92
C ALA A 161 7.69 1.35 -11.29
N LEU A 162 6.58 0.83 -10.77
CA LEU A 162 6.06 -0.50 -11.10
C LEU A 162 5.80 -0.65 -12.60
N LYS A 163 5.17 0.35 -13.23
CA LYS A 163 4.98 0.38 -14.68
C LYS A 163 6.31 0.25 -15.43
N ARG A 164 7.34 1.00 -15.04
CA ARG A 164 8.66 0.93 -15.68
C ARG A 164 9.31 -0.45 -15.52
N LEU A 165 9.22 -1.04 -14.33
CA LEU A 165 9.73 -2.38 -14.05
C LEU A 165 9.05 -3.45 -14.91
N TRP A 166 7.73 -3.42 -15.01
CA TRP A 166 6.99 -4.38 -15.83
C TRP A 166 7.26 -4.21 -17.33
N ILE A 167 7.42 -2.98 -17.81
CA ILE A 167 7.87 -2.75 -19.20
C ILE A 167 9.27 -3.33 -19.42
N LYS A 168 10.21 -3.10 -18.48
CA LYS A 168 11.57 -3.65 -18.55
C LYS A 168 11.55 -5.17 -18.58
N SER A 169 10.77 -5.80 -17.69
CA SER A 169 10.61 -7.26 -17.60
C SER A 169 10.02 -7.85 -18.89
N LEU A 170 8.94 -7.25 -19.40
CA LEU A 170 8.31 -7.70 -20.64
C LEU A 170 9.26 -7.57 -21.84
N ASN A 171 9.99 -6.46 -21.93
CA ASN A 171 10.98 -6.26 -22.99
C ASN A 171 12.15 -7.24 -22.89
N GLN A 172 12.55 -7.63 -21.67
CA GLN A 172 13.56 -8.65 -21.46
C GLN A 172 13.06 -10.02 -21.92
N ALA A 173 11.86 -10.44 -21.50
CA ALA A 173 11.26 -11.70 -21.93
C ALA A 173 11.15 -11.80 -23.47
N VAL A 174 10.71 -10.72 -24.13
CA VAL A 174 10.64 -10.70 -25.60
C VAL A 174 12.02 -10.82 -26.26
N ARG A 175 13.08 -10.23 -25.69
CA ARG A 175 14.45 -10.38 -26.20
C ARG A 175 14.97 -11.80 -26.01
N GLU A 176 14.65 -12.43 -24.88
CA GLU A 176 15.02 -13.82 -24.61
C GLU A 176 14.32 -14.79 -25.57
N GLU A 177 13.06 -14.53 -25.92
CA GLU A 177 12.30 -15.32 -26.88
C GLU A 177 12.75 -15.11 -28.35
N ALA A 178 13.07 -13.87 -28.73
CA ALA A 178 13.44 -13.51 -30.10
C ALA A 178 14.93 -13.71 -30.44
N GLY A 179 15.81 -13.81 -29.43
CA GLY A 179 17.27 -13.81 -29.61
C GLY A 179 17.87 -12.40 -29.73
N GLU A 180 19.15 -12.29 -30.12
CA GLU A 180 19.87 -11.00 -30.19
C GLU A 180 19.35 -10.03 -31.28
N GLU A 181 18.52 -10.50 -32.21
CA GLU A 181 17.93 -9.70 -33.29
C GLU A 181 16.54 -9.15 -32.91
N VAL A 182 16.47 -8.24 -31.94
CA VAL A 182 15.27 -7.41 -31.75
C VAL A 182 15.47 -6.08 -32.47
N GLU A 183 14.81 -5.93 -33.62
CA GLU A 183 14.78 -4.67 -34.35
C GLU A 183 14.10 -3.58 -33.49
N ASP A 184 14.70 -2.39 -33.41
CA ASP A 184 14.15 -1.25 -32.68
C ASP A 184 12.85 -0.78 -33.34
N ASN A 185 11.72 -1.27 -32.83
CA ASN A 185 10.38 -0.96 -33.32
C ASN A 185 9.59 -0.17 -32.27
N ARG A 186 9.65 1.17 -32.39
CA ARG A 186 8.92 2.11 -31.53
C ARG A 186 7.40 1.88 -31.47
N ALA A 187 6.78 1.31 -32.51
CA ALA A 187 5.35 1.00 -32.47
C ALA A 187 5.07 -0.19 -31.54
N ALA A 188 5.87 -1.25 -31.64
CA ALA A 188 5.78 -2.41 -30.75
C ALA A 188 6.09 -2.03 -29.29
N GLU A 189 7.07 -1.17 -29.04
CA GLU A 189 7.37 -0.67 -27.69
C GLU A 189 6.17 0.08 -27.07
N ARG A 190 5.48 0.92 -27.86
CA ARG A 190 4.28 1.64 -27.41
C ARG A 190 3.13 0.70 -27.09
N GLU A 191 2.93 -0.32 -27.92
CA GLU A 191 1.91 -1.34 -27.70
C GLU A 191 2.16 -2.11 -26.40
N ARG A 192 3.39 -2.59 -26.17
CA ARG A 192 3.79 -3.25 -24.91
C ARG A 192 3.59 -2.33 -23.70
N ALA A 193 4.00 -1.07 -23.81
CA ALA A 193 3.81 -0.10 -22.73
C ALA A 193 2.33 0.18 -22.43
N GLN A 194 1.46 0.11 -23.44
CA GLN A 194 0.02 0.24 -23.27
C GLN A 194 -0.60 -1.03 -22.66
N ALA A 195 -0.17 -2.22 -23.08
CA ALA A 195 -0.60 -3.49 -22.49
C ALA A 195 -0.25 -3.58 -21.00
N VAL A 196 0.99 -3.23 -20.64
CA VAL A 196 1.42 -3.14 -19.23
C VAL A 196 0.57 -2.14 -18.45
N ARG A 197 0.25 -0.98 -19.03
CA ARG A 197 -0.59 0.03 -18.38
C ARG A 197 -2.00 -0.50 -18.10
N THR A 198 -2.59 -1.20 -19.07
CA THR A 198 -3.93 -1.80 -18.92
C THR A 198 -3.90 -2.86 -17.83
N SER A 199 -2.97 -3.81 -17.90
CA SER A 199 -2.83 -4.87 -16.89
C SER A 199 -2.60 -4.31 -15.48
N LEU A 200 -1.75 -3.29 -15.33
CA LEU A 200 -1.51 -2.65 -14.04
C LEU A 200 -2.79 -1.99 -13.50
N ALA A 201 -3.55 -1.28 -14.32
CA ALA A 201 -4.79 -0.63 -13.90
C ALA A 201 -5.91 -1.64 -13.55
N GLU A 202 -5.93 -2.79 -14.20
CA GLU A 202 -6.90 -3.87 -13.93
C GLU A 202 -6.56 -4.65 -12.66
N ASN A 203 -5.27 -4.83 -12.37
CA ASN A 203 -4.81 -5.78 -11.35
C ASN A 203 -4.27 -5.10 -10.09
N VAL A 204 -3.80 -3.85 -10.15
CA VAL A 204 -3.16 -3.17 -9.02
C VAL A 204 -3.82 -1.80 -8.76
N PHE A 205 -4.25 -1.60 -7.52
CA PHE A 205 -4.84 -0.34 -7.09
C PHE A 205 -4.00 0.33 -5.99
N PHE A 206 -3.69 1.60 -6.19
CA PHE A 206 -3.00 2.43 -5.22
C PHE A 206 -3.99 3.44 -4.60
N PRO A 207 -4.42 3.26 -3.34
CA PRO A 207 -5.40 4.15 -2.73
C PRO A 207 -4.88 5.58 -2.60
N THR A 208 -5.74 6.54 -2.96
CA THR A 208 -5.47 7.99 -2.81
C THR A 208 -6.43 8.67 -1.83
N GLN A 209 -7.54 8.01 -1.50
CA GLN A 209 -8.48 8.44 -0.47
C GLN A 209 -8.13 7.70 0.83
N VAL A 210 -7.26 8.31 1.62
CA VAL A 210 -6.73 7.74 2.87
C VAL A 210 -7.07 8.65 4.04
N ARG A 211 -7.38 8.04 5.19
CA ARG A 211 -7.56 8.73 6.47
C ARG A 211 -6.80 8.00 7.55
N VAL A 212 -5.96 8.73 8.27
CA VAL A 212 -5.18 8.25 9.41
C VAL A 212 -5.82 8.79 10.69
N ARG A 213 -6.07 7.91 11.68
CA ARG A 213 -6.64 8.29 12.98
C ARG A 213 -6.03 7.45 14.09
N GLY A 214 -5.14 8.05 14.88
CA GLY A 214 -4.48 7.33 15.96
C GLY A 214 -3.73 6.12 15.40
N ARG A 215 -4.19 4.91 15.71
CA ARG A 215 -3.59 3.64 15.30
C ARG A 215 -4.10 3.10 13.96
N GLU A 216 -5.09 3.75 13.36
CA GLU A 216 -5.78 3.23 12.18
C GLU A 216 -5.42 4.01 10.91
N ILE A 217 -5.22 3.27 9.82
CA ILE A 217 -5.25 3.80 8.46
C ILE A 217 -6.45 3.17 7.75
N SER A 218 -7.39 4.02 7.33
CA SER A 218 -8.52 3.60 6.49
C SER A 218 -8.36 4.14 5.08
N PHE A 219 -8.69 3.34 4.08
CA PHE A 219 -8.58 3.73 2.68
C PHE A 219 -9.66 3.08 1.81
N PHE A 220 -10.14 3.86 0.84
CA PHE A 220 -11.22 3.45 -0.04
C PHE A 220 -10.71 2.76 -1.31
N VAL A 221 -11.36 1.64 -1.66
CA VAL A 221 -11.16 0.90 -2.90
C VAL A 221 -12.50 0.82 -3.67
N PRO A 222 -12.55 1.35 -4.90
CA PRO A 222 -13.77 1.34 -5.71
C PRO A 222 -14.31 -0.06 -6.01
N ALA A 223 -15.64 -0.19 -6.07
CA ALA A 223 -16.28 -1.45 -6.47
C ALA A 223 -15.93 -1.86 -7.90
N GLU A 224 -15.66 -0.90 -8.80
CA GLU A 224 -15.24 -1.19 -10.18
C GLU A 224 -13.94 -1.99 -10.25
N PHE A 225 -12.99 -1.72 -9.35
CA PHE A 225 -11.69 -2.40 -9.33
C PHE A 225 -11.84 -3.82 -8.78
N LEU A 226 -12.56 -3.97 -7.66
CA LEU A 226 -12.79 -5.27 -7.03
C LEU A 226 -13.86 -6.10 -7.74
N GLY A 227 -14.67 -5.54 -8.62
CA GLY A 227 -15.85 -6.20 -9.20
C GLY A 227 -17.02 -6.34 -8.21
N GLY A 228 -17.09 -5.48 -7.20
CA GLY A 228 -18.04 -5.55 -6.09
C GLY A 228 -17.47 -4.96 -4.80
N VAL A 229 -18.17 -5.17 -3.68
CA VAL A 229 -17.56 -4.95 -2.35
C VAL A 229 -16.69 -6.16 -1.99
N ALA A 230 -15.77 -5.99 -1.04
CA ALA A 230 -14.99 -7.11 -0.50
C ALA A 230 -15.91 -8.23 0.03
N ASP A 231 -15.46 -9.46 -0.10
CA ASP A 231 -16.25 -10.65 0.22
C ASP A 231 -15.48 -11.54 1.22
N PRO A 232 -16.10 -11.96 2.34
CA PRO A 232 -15.42 -12.80 3.33
C PRO A 232 -15.03 -14.19 2.80
N SER A 233 -15.56 -14.63 1.65
CA SER A 233 -15.18 -15.90 1.01
C SER A 233 -13.90 -15.81 0.17
N TRP A 234 -13.39 -14.61 -0.10
CA TRP A 234 -12.12 -14.41 -0.81
C TRP A 234 -10.92 -14.73 0.08
N GLY A 235 -9.80 -15.06 -0.55
CA GLY A 235 -8.49 -15.20 0.07
C GLY A 235 -7.77 -13.86 0.13
N TYR A 236 -7.18 -13.54 1.28
CA TYR A 236 -6.43 -12.31 1.50
C TYR A 236 -5.01 -12.63 1.99
N VAL A 237 -4.00 -12.14 1.29
CA VAL A 237 -2.62 -12.09 1.80
C VAL A 237 -2.34 -10.63 2.17
N VAL A 238 -2.04 -10.37 3.44
CA VAL A 238 -1.75 -9.03 3.94
C VAL A 238 -0.32 -9.00 4.46
N ALA A 239 0.47 -8.04 3.98
CA ALA A 239 1.87 -7.91 4.36
C ALA A 239 2.23 -6.45 4.63
N VAL A 240 3.05 -6.23 5.65
CA VAL A 240 3.53 -4.92 6.08
C VAL A 240 5.03 -4.81 5.83
N THR A 241 5.43 -3.68 5.25
CA THR A 241 6.84 -3.30 5.11
C THR A 241 7.07 -1.88 5.62
N GLY A 242 8.30 -1.57 6.00
CA GLY A 242 8.71 -0.18 6.21
C GLY A 242 8.71 0.59 4.88
N ALA A 243 8.21 1.83 4.91
CA ALA A 243 8.28 2.75 3.77
C ALA A 243 9.52 3.64 3.85
N ASP A 244 10.36 3.58 2.81
CA ASP A 244 11.58 4.38 2.74
C ASP A 244 11.35 5.72 2.07
N LEU A 245 10.56 6.57 2.72
CA LEU A 245 10.27 7.89 2.18
C LEU A 245 11.53 8.77 2.21
N ILE A 246 12.15 8.91 3.39
CA ILE A 246 13.22 9.90 3.65
C ILE A 246 14.49 9.62 2.86
N SER A 247 14.97 8.38 2.79
CA SER A 247 16.20 8.09 2.05
C SER A 247 15.97 8.22 0.53
N SER A 248 14.74 7.95 0.04
CA SER A 248 14.34 8.29 -1.33
C SER A 248 14.42 9.79 -1.61
N PHE A 249 14.03 10.64 -0.65
CA PHE A 249 14.12 12.11 -0.79
C PHE A 249 15.56 12.59 -0.75
N ASP A 250 16.35 12.15 0.22
CA ASP A 250 17.73 12.59 0.40
C ASP A 250 18.60 12.23 -0.82
N LEU A 251 18.38 11.04 -1.41
CA LEU A 251 19.10 10.61 -2.61
C LEU A 251 18.65 11.33 -3.89
N VAL A 252 17.35 11.60 -4.06
CA VAL A 252 16.85 12.38 -5.20
C VAL A 252 17.35 13.82 -5.12
N ALA A 253 17.37 14.41 -3.93
CA ALA A 253 17.83 15.78 -3.70
C ALA A 253 19.36 15.93 -3.81
N LYS A 254 20.14 14.91 -3.43
CA LYS A 254 21.61 14.95 -3.48
C LYS A 254 22.23 14.57 -4.83
N ALA A 255 21.54 13.84 -5.72
CA ALA A 255 22.22 13.26 -6.89
C ALA A 255 21.43 13.15 -8.20
N GLY A 256 20.18 13.61 -8.31
CA GLY A 256 19.46 13.66 -9.60
C GLY A 256 19.19 12.31 -10.30
N PHE A 257 19.66 11.16 -9.80
CA PHE A 257 19.32 9.81 -10.24
C PHE A 257 19.70 8.80 -9.14
N ALA A 258 18.73 8.00 -8.67
CA ALA A 258 18.99 6.80 -7.87
C ALA A 258 18.12 5.64 -8.39
N PRO A 259 18.59 4.88 -9.41
CA PRO A 259 17.80 3.81 -10.02
C PRO A 259 17.35 2.74 -9.01
N GLY A 260 18.15 2.41 -7.98
CA GLY A 260 17.86 1.29 -7.05
C GLY A 260 16.67 1.49 -6.09
N ILE A 261 16.31 2.73 -5.74
CA ILE A 261 15.14 3.01 -4.88
C ILE A 261 13.84 2.82 -5.64
N ALA A 262 13.84 3.17 -6.94
CA ALA A 262 12.68 2.96 -7.80
C ALA A 262 12.38 1.47 -8.02
N GLU A 263 13.38 0.59 -7.96
CA GLU A 263 13.20 -0.84 -8.22
C GLU A 263 12.56 -1.59 -7.03
N ASN A 264 12.73 -1.11 -5.80
CA ASN A 264 12.17 -1.73 -4.59
C ASN A 264 10.84 -1.13 -4.11
N LEU A 265 10.23 -0.23 -4.89
CA LEU A 265 8.89 0.32 -4.63
C LEU A 265 8.72 0.87 -3.21
N MET A 266 9.73 1.63 -2.75
CA MET A 266 9.80 2.28 -1.42
C MET A 266 9.81 1.33 -0.23
N VAL A 267 10.21 0.07 -0.41
CA VAL A 267 10.42 -0.85 0.71
C VAL A 267 11.78 -0.57 1.34
N VAL A 268 11.79 -0.33 2.66
CA VAL A 268 13.02 -0.32 3.46
C VAL A 268 13.62 -1.74 3.41
N PRO A 269 14.86 -1.92 2.91
CA PRO A 269 15.44 -3.25 2.78
C PRO A 269 15.82 -3.85 4.14
N VAL A 270 16.25 -5.11 4.15
CA VAL A 270 16.82 -5.80 5.31
C VAL A 270 18.28 -6.17 5.06
N GLY A 271 19.12 -6.10 6.09
CA GLY A 271 20.54 -6.45 6.03
C GLY A 271 21.12 -6.94 7.37
N PRO A 272 22.30 -7.56 7.37
CA PRO A 272 22.92 -8.11 8.58
C PRO A 272 23.42 -7.01 9.51
N GLY A 273 23.19 -7.15 10.82
CA GLY A 273 23.60 -6.18 11.84
C GLY A 273 22.53 -5.12 12.13
N THR A 274 22.97 -3.90 12.44
CA THR A 274 22.10 -2.78 12.86
C THR A 274 22.42 -1.55 12.01
N TRP A 275 21.38 -0.90 11.48
CA TRP A 275 21.53 0.13 10.46
C TRP A 275 20.59 1.31 10.68
N ARG A 276 20.86 2.44 10.03
CA ARG A 276 19.97 3.61 10.02
C ARG A 276 19.03 3.63 8.81
N ASP A 277 19.46 3.05 7.69
CA ASP A 277 18.81 3.14 6.36
C ASP A 277 18.06 1.85 5.97
N ARG A 278 18.14 0.80 6.77
CA ARG A 278 17.53 -0.52 6.51
C ARG A 278 17.20 -1.23 7.81
N PHE A 279 16.32 -2.22 7.74
CA PHE A 279 16.11 -3.16 8.84
C PHE A 279 17.36 -4.00 9.07
N GLY A 280 17.69 -4.24 10.33
CA GLY A 280 18.69 -5.20 10.77
C GLY A 280 18.12 -6.63 10.87
N GLY A 281 18.94 -7.56 11.36
CA GLY A 281 18.51 -8.97 11.52
C GLY A 281 18.57 -9.81 10.23
N GLY A 282 19.17 -9.27 9.17
CA GLY A 282 19.50 -10.01 7.98
C GLY A 282 20.51 -11.13 8.25
N ARG A 283 20.34 -12.28 7.60
CA ARG A 283 21.37 -13.32 7.50
C ARG A 283 22.42 -12.87 6.47
N GLU A 284 23.68 -13.22 6.71
CA GLU A 284 24.74 -13.04 5.71
C GLU A 284 24.44 -13.86 4.45
N ASP A 285 24.85 -13.35 3.28
CA ASP A 285 24.67 -13.99 1.96
C ASP A 285 23.23 -14.44 1.65
N SER A 286 22.25 -13.74 2.22
CA SER A 286 20.86 -14.14 2.20
C SER A 286 19.99 -13.21 1.35
N ALA A 287 20.26 -13.21 0.04
CA ALA A 287 19.62 -12.29 -0.91
C ALA A 287 18.08 -12.38 -0.92
N LEU A 288 17.51 -13.56 -0.66
CA LEU A 288 16.06 -13.80 -0.64
C LEU A 288 15.39 -13.53 0.71
N GLN A 289 16.12 -13.06 1.73
CA GLN A 289 15.46 -12.71 2.99
C GLN A 289 14.47 -11.55 2.76
N PRO A 290 13.17 -11.73 3.07
CA PRO A 290 12.19 -10.71 2.83
C PRO A 290 12.32 -9.56 3.85
N PRO A 291 12.15 -8.30 3.43
CA PRO A 291 12.03 -7.14 4.31
C PRO A 291 10.58 -6.98 4.86
N LEU A 292 9.85 -8.08 4.99
CA LEU A 292 8.50 -8.10 5.56
C LEU A 292 8.63 -8.03 7.09
N VAL A 293 7.98 -7.04 7.67
CA VAL A 293 8.03 -6.77 9.11
C VAL A 293 6.95 -7.56 9.83
N ASP A 294 5.78 -7.63 9.20
CA ASP A 294 4.59 -8.26 9.73
C ASP A 294 3.74 -8.83 8.56
N ILE A 295 3.06 -9.94 8.79
CA ILE A 295 2.15 -10.60 7.85
C ILE A 295 0.96 -11.21 8.62
N LEU A 296 -0.23 -11.03 8.05
CA LEU A 296 -1.40 -11.71 8.58
C LEU A 296 -1.35 -13.20 8.24
N VAL A 297 -1.39 -14.06 9.26
CA VAL A 297 -1.34 -15.52 9.08
C VAL A 297 -2.63 -16.25 9.52
N PRO A 298 -2.94 -17.43 8.96
CA PRO A 298 -4.06 -18.24 9.43
C PRO A 298 -3.90 -18.66 10.90
N PRO A 299 -5.01 -18.90 11.64
CA PRO A 299 -4.94 -19.38 13.01
C PRO A 299 -4.10 -20.67 13.15
N GLY A 300 -3.14 -20.65 14.08
CA GLY A 300 -2.22 -21.77 14.33
C GLY A 300 -0.97 -21.81 13.45
N VAL A 301 -0.84 -20.88 12.49
CA VAL A 301 0.39 -20.63 11.75
C VAL A 301 1.21 -19.58 12.49
N SER A 302 2.54 -19.72 12.51
CA SER A 302 3.45 -18.72 13.06
C SER A 302 4.10 -17.95 11.92
N GLN A 303 4.08 -16.62 12.03
CA GLN A 303 4.74 -15.73 11.08
C GLN A 303 6.23 -16.05 10.96
N GLU A 304 6.94 -16.24 12.08
CA GLU A 304 8.38 -16.44 12.09
C GLU A 304 8.76 -17.72 11.35
N ARG A 305 7.93 -18.76 11.46
CA ARG A 305 8.10 -19.99 10.69
C ARG A 305 7.93 -19.72 9.19
N VAL A 306 6.89 -18.98 8.79
CA VAL A 306 6.63 -18.64 7.38
C VAL A 306 7.77 -17.80 6.82
N LEU A 307 8.09 -16.67 7.44
CA LEU A 307 9.11 -15.73 6.98
C LEU A 307 10.55 -16.28 7.15
N GLY A 308 10.74 -17.30 7.99
CA GLY A 308 12.00 -18.01 8.15
C GLY A 308 12.21 -19.15 7.15
N ASP A 309 11.16 -19.60 6.47
CA ASP A 309 11.18 -20.74 5.54
C ASP A 309 11.52 -20.29 4.11
N PHE A 310 12.78 -19.95 3.89
CA PHE A 310 13.34 -19.66 2.59
C PHE A 310 14.80 -20.15 2.50
N SER A 311 15.33 -20.22 1.29
CA SER A 311 16.73 -20.57 1.05
C SER A 311 17.28 -19.80 -0.14
N SER A 312 18.14 -18.82 0.12
CA SER A 312 18.87 -18.09 -0.93
C SER A 312 19.79 -19.04 -1.73
N ALA A 313 20.39 -20.03 -1.08
CA ALA A 313 21.27 -21.00 -1.73
C ALA A 313 20.52 -21.95 -2.68
N ALA A 314 19.24 -22.21 -2.42
CA ALA A 314 18.38 -23.04 -3.26
C ALA A 314 17.42 -22.24 -4.13
N ASP A 315 17.61 -20.91 -4.22
CA ASP A 315 16.74 -19.97 -4.91
C ASP A 315 15.23 -20.14 -4.57
N ARG A 316 14.95 -20.42 -3.29
CA ARG A 316 13.61 -20.68 -2.78
C ARG A 316 13.14 -19.51 -1.93
N PRO A 317 12.22 -18.66 -2.45
CA PRO A 317 11.67 -17.55 -1.68
C PRO A 317 10.73 -18.03 -0.57
N VAL A 318 10.37 -17.12 0.34
CA VAL A 318 9.27 -17.32 1.29
C VAL A 318 7.96 -17.48 0.53
N VAL A 319 7.10 -18.40 0.98
CA VAL A 319 5.74 -18.58 0.48
C VAL A 319 4.74 -18.04 1.50
N LEU A 320 4.03 -16.98 1.15
CA LEU A 320 3.04 -16.33 2.00
C LEU A 320 1.70 -17.08 1.94
N PRO A 321 1.13 -17.45 3.09
CA PRO A 321 -0.22 -18.00 3.14
C PRO A 321 -1.26 -16.89 2.95
N GLY A 322 -2.45 -17.25 2.47
CA GLY A 322 -3.62 -16.38 2.53
C GLY A 322 -4.56 -16.77 3.67
N VAL A 323 -5.42 -15.82 4.03
CA VAL A 323 -6.45 -15.96 5.06
C VAL A 323 -7.83 -15.75 4.42
N VAL A 324 -8.77 -16.64 4.71
CA VAL A 324 -10.18 -16.50 4.31
C VAL A 324 -11.02 -16.16 5.54
N PRO A 325 -11.62 -14.96 5.62
CA PRO A 325 -12.43 -14.57 6.76
C PRO A 325 -13.59 -15.53 7.06
N ALA A 326 -14.27 -16.04 6.04
CA ALA A 326 -15.39 -16.97 6.20
C ALA A 326 -14.95 -18.29 6.85
N ASP A 327 -13.76 -18.80 6.52
CA ASP A 327 -13.23 -20.06 7.05
C ASP A 327 -12.83 -19.94 8.53
N ILE A 328 -12.46 -18.74 8.98
CA ILE A 328 -12.18 -18.46 10.39
C ILE A 328 -13.48 -18.34 11.18
N ALA A 329 -14.46 -17.61 10.66
CA ALA A 329 -15.74 -17.41 11.34
C ALA A 329 -16.57 -18.70 11.46
N ALA A 330 -16.37 -19.68 10.58
CA ALA A 330 -17.05 -20.97 10.59
C ALA A 330 -16.47 -21.97 11.61
N LYS A 331 -15.31 -21.69 12.23
CA LYS A 331 -14.74 -22.57 13.27
C LYS A 331 -15.46 -22.30 14.60
N PRO A 332 -16.06 -23.33 15.24
CA PRO A 332 -16.88 -23.19 16.44
C PRO A 332 -16.11 -22.74 17.68
#